data_AF-A0A381WA60-F1
#
_entry.id   AF-A0A381WA60-F1
#
_cell.length_a   1.000
_cell.length_b   1.000
_cell.length_c   1.000
_cell.angle_alpha   90.00
_cell.angle_beta   90.00
_cell.angle_gamma   90.00
#
_symmetry.space_group_name_H-M   'P 1'
#
loop_
_entity.id
_entity.type
_entity.pdbx_description
1 polymer ?
#
loop_
_entity_poly.entity_id
_entity_poly.type
_entity_poly.pdbx_seq_one_letter_code
_entity_poly.pdbx_strand_id
1 'polypeptide(L)'
;MLDNFANISGDFNPLHMDEQYAKTTQFKGRVCHGMLLTSFFSRLIGMYIPGKFSLYFSQSLNFRAPCFIGDEVTITGTVTEKHNSTKMLTL
;
A
#
# COMPACT_ATOMS: atom_id res chain seq x y z
N MET A 1 9.63 1.46 -9.75
CA MET A 1 9.08 0.91 -8.49
C MET A 1 8.12 -0.23 -8.78
N LEU A 2 7.19 -0.07 -9.73
CA LEU A 2 6.21 -1.08 -10.07
C LEU A 2 6.82 -2.41 -10.56
N ASP A 3 7.78 -2.35 -11.51
CA ASP A 3 8.47 -3.57 -11.98
C ASP A 3 9.29 -4.24 -10.88
N ASN A 4 9.95 -3.45 -10.00
CA ASN A 4 10.66 -3.99 -8.85
C ASN A 4 9.70 -4.69 -7.87
N PHE A 5 8.51 -4.12 -7.67
CA PHE A 5 7.49 -4.73 -6.81
C PHE A 5 6.95 -6.02 -7.43
N ALA A 6 6.72 -6.06 -8.75
CA ALA A 6 6.36 -7.30 -9.46
C ALA A 6 7.44 -8.39 -9.28
N ASN A 7 8.72 -8.02 -9.43
CA ASN A 7 9.83 -8.96 -9.22
C ASN A 7 9.92 -9.50 -7.79
N ILE A 8 9.65 -8.68 -6.78
CA ILE A 8 9.73 -9.09 -5.37
C ILE A 8 8.49 -9.87 -4.94
N SER A 9 7.30 -9.44 -5.38
CA SER A 9 6.02 -10.05 -5.00
C SER A 9 5.66 -11.29 -5.83
N GLY A 10 6.21 -11.41 -7.03
CA GLY A 10 5.78 -12.38 -8.04
C GLY A 10 4.48 -12.01 -8.76
N ASP A 11 3.88 -10.85 -8.45
CA ASP A 11 2.64 -10.40 -9.09
C ASP A 11 2.92 -9.69 -10.42
N PHE A 12 2.91 -10.51 -11.48
CA PHE A 12 3.03 -10.06 -12.87
C PHE A 12 1.67 -9.93 -13.57
N ASN A 13 0.58 -9.68 -12.85
CA ASN A 13 -0.73 -9.50 -13.46
C ASN A 13 -0.66 -8.46 -14.62
N PRO A 14 -1.13 -8.81 -15.84
CA PRO A 14 -1.11 -7.91 -16.99
C PRO A 14 -1.78 -6.56 -16.73
N LEU A 15 -2.73 -6.47 -15.80
CA LEU A 15 -3.34 -5.20 -15.40
C LEU A 15 -2.31 -4.19 -14.84
N HIS A 16 -1.27 -4.69 -14.18
CA HIS A 16 -0.18 -3.89 -13.66
C HIS A 16 1.00 -3.80 -14.64
N MET A 17 1.15 -4.76 -15.57
CA MET A 17 2.39 -4.96 -16.33
C MET A 17 2.30 -4.69 -17.84
N ASP A 18 1.11 -4.74 -18.43
CA ASP A 18 0.88 -4.62 -19.88
C ASP A 18 -0.08 -3.47 -20.17
N GLU A 19 0.43 -2.45 -20.87
CA GLU A 19 -0.33 -1.26 -21.24
C GLU A 19 -1.43 -1.56 -22.26
N GLN A 20 -1.17 -2.44 -23.23
CA GLN A 20 -2.17 -2.79 -24.25
C GLN A 20 -3.31 -3.57 -23.63
N TYR A 21 -2.99 -4.56 -22.79
CA TYR A 21 -4.02 -5.28 -22.04
C TYR A 21 -4.82 -4.33 -21.14
N ALA A 22 -4.15 -3.48 -20.35
CA ALA A 22 -4.83 -2.60 -19.40
C ALA A 22 -5.80 -1.63 -20.09
N LYS A 23 -5.47 -1.13 -21.30
CA LYS A 23 -6.38 -0.30 -22.12
C LYS A 23 -7.68 -1.00 -22.52
N THR A 24 -7.67 -2.33 -22.67
CA THR A 24 -8.88 -3.10 -23.00
C THR A 24 -9.85 -3.20 -21.82
N THR A 25 -9.36 -3.04 -20.58
CA THR A 25 -10.16 -3.17 -19.36
C THR A 25 -11.01 -1.91 -19.09
N GLN A 26 -11.77 -1.92 -17.99
CA GLN A 26 -12.49 -0.73 -17.52
C GLN A 26 -11.56 0.38 -17.00
N PHE A 27 -10.31 0.06 -16.65
CA PHE A 27 -9.35 1.01 -16.08
C PHE A 27 -8.69 1.89 -17.14
N LYS A 28 -8.69 1.47 -18.41
CA LYS A 28 -8.16 2.22 -19.58
C LYS A 28 -6.67 2.57 -19.53
N GLY A 29 -5.92 2.03 -18.58
CA GLY A 29 -4.48 2.18 -18.42
C GLY A 29 -3.98 1.32 -17.26
N ARG A 30 -2.66 1.16 -17.14
CA ARG A 30 -2.07 0.37 -16.06
C ARG A 30 -2.33 1.02 -14.70
N VAL A 31 -2.78 0.19 -13.76
CA VAL A 31 -2.97 0.58 -12.36
C VAL A 31 -1.83 0.04 -11.51
N CYS A 32 -1.51 0.70 -10.40
CA CYS A 32 -0.53 0.23 -9.42
C CYS A 32 -1.05 -0.99 -8.64
N HIS A 33 -0.15 -1.86 -8.19
CA HIS A 33 -0.52 -2.94 -7.27
C HIS A 33 -1.09 -2.35 -5.98
N GLY A 34 -2.26 -2.81 -5.54
CA GLY A 34 -2.84 -2.37 -4.26
C GLY A 34 -1.86 -2.61 -3.09
N MET A 35 -1.20 -3.77 -3.10
CA MET A 35 -0.21 -4.12 -2.07
C MET A 35 1.08 -3.30 -2.13
N LEU A 36 1.45 -2.73 -3.29
CA LEU A 36 2.54 -1.77 -3.37
C LEU A 36 2.18 -0.50 -2.58
N LEU A 37 0.97 0.03 -2.75
CA LEU A 37 0.50 1.17 -1.97
C LEU A 37 0.47 0.86 -0.47
N THR A 38 -0.06 -0.31 -0.12
CA THR A 38 -0.09 -0.79 1.26
C THR A 38 1.30 -0.86 1.89
N SER A 39 2.33 -1.22 1.13
CA SER A 39 3.69 -1.34 1.66
C SER A 39 4.21 -0.03 2.28
N PHE A 40 3.70 1.13 1.85
CA PHE A 40 4.06 2.40 2.47
C PHE A 40 3.59 2.55 3.92
N PHE A 41 2.56 1.83 4.35
CA PHE A 41 2.16 1.80 5.76
C PHE A 41 3.23 1.16 6.65
N SER A 42 4.00 0.20 6.12
CA SER A 42 5.16 -0.34 6.85
C SER A 42 6.17 0.76 7.18
N ARG A 43 6.44 1.67 6.23
CA ARG A 43 7.29 2.85 6.47
C ARG A 43 6.64 3.83 7.44
N LEU A 44 5.36 4.14 7.27
CA LEU A 44 4.62 5.03 8.18
C LEU A 44 4.76 4.53 9.62
N ILE A 45 4.50 3.25 9.84
CA ILE A 45 4.43 2.66 11.17
C ILE A 45 5.82 2.42 11.75
N GLY A 46 6.71 1.80 10.97
CA GLY A 46 8.04 1.44 11.42
C GLY A 46 8.99 2.62 11.59
N MET A 47 8.72 3.77 10.97
CA MET A 47 9.63 4.93 11.02
C MET A 47 9.03 6.17 11.71
N TYR A 48 7.71 6.37 11.61
CA TYR A 48 7.08 7.60 12.11
C TYR A 48 6.17 7.36 13.31
N ILE A 49 5.18 6.45 13.22
CA ILE A 49 4.17 6.26 14.27
C ILE A 49 3.75 4.78 14.38
N PRO A 50 4.16 4.02 15.42
CA PRO A 50 4.92 4.46 16.60
C PRO A 50 6.42 4.65 16.38
N GLY A 51 6.99 4.12 15.29
CA GLY A 51 8.40 4.29 14.92
C GLY A 51 9.30 3.08 15.19
N LYS A 52 10.62 3.31 15.20
CA LYS A 52 11.74 2.33 15.08
C LYS A 52 11.69 1.04 15.94
N PHE A 53 10.82 0.97 16.94
CA PHE A 53 10.70 -0.19 17.85
C PHE A 53 9.29 -0.79 17.90
N SER A 54 8.39 -0.38 16.99
CA SER A 54 7.04 -0.94 16.91
C SER A 54 7.01 -2.20 16.06
N LEU A 55 6.23 -3.19 16.50
CA LEU A 55 5.80 -4.30 15.67
C LEU A 55 4.49 -3.92 14.96
N TYR A 56 4.42 -4.14 13.64
CA TYR A 56 3.16 -4.02 12.91
C TYR A 56 2.33 -5.28 13.13
N PHE A 57 1.37 -5.20 14.06
CA PHE A 57 0.66 -6.37 14.59
C PHE A 57 -0.48 -6.88 13.70
N SER A 58 -1.34 -5.98 13.23
CA SER A 58 -2.49 -6.32 12.39
C SER A 58 -2.86 -5.16 11.49
N GLN A 59 -3.53 -5.47 10.38
CA GLN A 59 -3.99 -4.48 9.42
C GLN A 59 -5.24 -5.02 8.71
N SER A 60 -6.25 -4.16 8.55
CA SER A 60 -7.36 -4.37 7.62
C SER A 60 -7.26 -3.31 6.51
N LEU A 61 -7.70 -3.66 5.30
CA LEU A 61 -7.57 -2.80 4.13
C LEU A 61 -8.81 -2.88 3.27
N ASN A 62 -9.11 -1.77 2.61
CA ASN A 62 -10.13 -1.68 1.57
C ASN A 62 -9.58 -0.88 0.39
N PHE A 63 -9.48 -1.50 -0.78
CA PHE A 63 -9.06 -0.83 -2.02
C PHE A 63 -10.27 -0.14 -2.66
N ARG A 64 -10.44 1.17 -2.40
CA ARG A 64 -11.65 1.92 -2.79
C ARG A 64 -11.61 2.45 -4.23
N ALA A 65 -10.43 2.75 -4.75
CA ALA A 65 -10.24 3.32 -6.08
C ALA A 65 -8.90 2.84 -6.67
N PRO A 66 -8.78 2.74 -8.00
CA PRO A 66 -7.50 2.48 -8.65
C PRO A 66 -6.55 3.66 -8.46
N CYS A 67 -5.26 3.37 -8.38
CA CYS A 67 -4.18 4.36 -8.48
C CYS A 67 -3.44 4.09 -9.78
N PHE A 68 -3.20 5.13 -10.57
CA PHE A 68 -2.52 5.05 -11.85
C PHE A 68 -1.04 5.35 -11.71
N ILE A 69 -0.28 4.87 -12.69
CA ILE A 69 1.15 5.16 -12.76
C ILE A 69 1.32 6.66 -13.03
N GLY A 70 2.08 7.33 -12.16
CA GLY A 70 2.31 8.78 -12.22
C GLY A 70 1.48 9.58 -11.22
N ASP A 71 0.50 8.96 -10.55
CA ASP A 71 -0.24 9.62 -9.47
C ASP A 71 0.70 9.98 -8.30
N GLU A 72 0.49 11.16 -7.74
CA GLU A 72 1.09 11.54 -6.47
C GLU A 72 0.23 10.96 -5.33
N VAL A 73 0.85 10.14 -4.47
CA VAL A 73 0.16 9.48 -3.36
C VAL A 73 0.66 10.04 -2.04
N THR A 74 -0.27 10.58 -1.25
CA THR A 74 -0.01 10.97 0.14
C THR A 74 -0.48 9.88 1.08
N ILE A 75 0.39 9.46 2.00
CA ILE A 75 0.08 8.45 3.02
C ILE A 75 -0.04 9.15 4.37
N THR A 76 -1.21 9.04 4.99
CA THR A 76 -1.52 9.63 6.28
C THR A 76 -2.06 8.57 7.25
N GLY A 77 -1.80 8.75 8.53
CA GLY A 77 -2.40 7.95 9.60
C GLY A 77 -2.64 8.81 10.84
N THR A 78 -3.65 8.47 11.62
CA THR A 78 -3.99 9.19 12.86
C THR A 78 -4.15 8.17 13.95
N VAL A 79 -3.48 8.34 15.09
CA VAL A 79 -3.69 7.44 16.23
C VAL A 79 -5.12 7.64 16.74
N THR A 80 -5.94 6.59 16.67
CA THR A 80 -7.33 6.59 17.11
C THR A 80 -7.49 6.03 18.52
N GLU A 81 -6.62 5.08 18.91
CA GLU A 81 -6.66 4.47 20.23
C GLU A 81 -5.26 4.20 20.79
N LYS A 82 -5.14 4.21 22.12
CA LYS A 82 -3.94 3.87 22.86
C LYS A 82 -4.26 2.97 24.05
N HIS A 83 -3.70 1.77 24.04
CA HIS A 83 -3.87 0.77 25.09
C HIS A 83 -2.58 0.66 25.91
N ASN A 84 -2.54 1.28 27.10
CA ASN A 84 -1.31 1.37 27.89
C ASN A 84 -0.84 0.03 28.47
N SER A 85 -1.77 -0.85 28.85
CA SER A 85 -1.45 -2.17 29.42
C SER A 85 -0.75 -3.09 28.42
N THR A 86 -1.21 -3.09 27.18
CA THR A 86 -0.64 -3.89 26.08
C THR A 86 0.40 -3.13 25.25
N LYS A 87 0.58 -1.83 25.50
CA LYS A 87 1.44 -0.92 24.74
C LYS A 87 1.11 -0.91 23.24
N MET A 88 -0.18 -0.95 22.91
CA MET A 88 -0.67 -0.95 21.52
C MET A 88 -1.23 0.42 21.13
N LEU A 89 -0.98 0.81 19.88
CA LEU A 89 -1.66 1.93 19.22
C LEU A 89 -2.51 1.38 18.07
N THR A 90 -3.70 1.95 17.90
CA THR A 90 -4.52 1.78 16.70
C THR A 90 -4.43 3.06 15.88
N LEU A 91 -4.22 2.92 14.57
CA LEU A 91 -4.17 4.01 13.59
C LEU A 91 -5.43 4.02 12.73
#